data_AF-Q2NL49-F1
#
_entry.id   AF-Q2NL49-F1
#
_cell.length_a   1.000
_cell.length_b   1.000
_cell.length_c   1.000
_cell.angle_alpha   90.00
_cell.angle_beta   90.00
_cell.angle_gamma   90.00
#
_symmetry.space_group_name_H-M   'P 1'
#
loop_
_entity.id
_entity.type
_entity.pdbx_description
1 polymer ?
#
loop_
_entity_poly.entity_id
_entity_poly.type
_entity_poly.pdbx_seq_one_letter_code
_entity_poly.pdbx_strand_id
1 'polypeptide(L)'
;EYRALHARMETVARRFIKLDAQRKRLSPGSKEYQNVHEEVLQEYQKIKQSSPNYHEEKYRCEYLHNKLAHIKRLIGEFDQQQAESWH
;
A
#
# COMPACT_ATOMS: atom_id res chain seq x y z
N GLU A 1 -13.75 -5.78 5.54
CA GLU A 1 -13.11 -5.91 4.20
C GLU A 1 -11.98 -4.89 3.99
N TYR A 2 -12.24 -3.59 3.74
CA TYR A 2 -11.20 -2.58 3.41
C TYR A 2 -9.98 -2.59 4.35
N ARG A 3 -10.19 -2.51 5.67
CA ARG A 3 -9.08 -2.46 6.65
C ARG A 3 -8.15 -3.67 6.55
N ALA A 4 -8.71 -4.86 6.32
CA ALA A 4 -7.92 -6.09 6.21
C ALA A 4 -7.09 -6.11 4.92
N LEU A 5 -7.70 -5.74 3.78
CA LEU A 5 -7.00 -5.60 2.50
C LEU A 5 -5.90 -4.54 2.59
N HIS A 6 -6.21 -3.37 3.15
CA HIS A 6 -5.24 -2.29 3.31
C HIS A 6 -4.05 -2.71 4.18
N ALA A 7 -4.29 -3.36 5.32
CA ALA A 7 -3.22 -3.83 6.20
C ALA A 7 -2.29 -4.84 5.50
N ARG A 8 -2.85 -5.72 4.66
CA ARG A 8 -2.06 -6.66 3.85
C ARG A 8 -1.23 -5.92 2.79
N MET A 9 -1.85 -5.01 2.04
CA MET A 9 -1.15 -4.21 1.03
C MET A 9 -0.01 -3.38 1.65
N GLU A 10 -0.25 -2.79 2.82
CA GLU A 10 0.75 -2.01 3.55
C GLU A 10 1.91 -2.89 4.03
N THR A 11 1.63 -4.10 4.51
CA THR A 11 2.67 -5.06 4.92
C THR A 11 3.59 -5.41 3.76
N VAL A 12 3.01 -5.68 2.58
CA VAL A 12 3.75 -5.94 1.35
C VAL A 12 4.58 -4.72 0.94
N ALA A 13 3.95 -3.55 0.86
CA ALA A 13 4.61 -2.31 0.46
C ALA A 13 5.79 -1.95 1.40
N ARG A 14 5.62 -2.12 2.72
CA ARG A 14 6.64 -1.80 3.72
C ARG A 14 7.93 -2.60 3.52
N ARG A 15 7.84 -3.87 3.11
CA ARG A 15 9.02 -4.70 2.80
C ARG A 15 9.81 -4.11 1.64
N PHE A 16 9.14 -3.78 0.53
CA PHE A 16 9.80 -3.18 -0.64
C PHE A 16 10.35 -1.79 -0.37
N ILE A 17 9.63 -0.94 0.38
CA ILE A 17 10.12 0.38 0.77
C ILE A 17 11.41 0.25 1.59
N LYS A 18 11.48 -0.70 2.52
CA LYS A 18 12.69 -0.97 3.30
C LYS A 18 13.85 -1.41 2.41
N LEU A 19 13.62 -2.35 1.49
CA LEU A 19 14.64 -2.85 0.57
C LEU A 19 15.13 -1.75 -0.38
N ASP A 20 14.24 -0.91 -0.89
CA ASP A 20 14.60 0.24 -1.74
C ASP A 20 15.44 1.26 -0.97
N ALA A 21 15.06 1.57 0.28
CA ALA A 21 15.83 2.46 1.15
C ALA A 21 17.23 1.91 1.47
N GLN A 22 17.35 0.59 1.69
CA GLN A 22 18.65 -0.07 1.87
C GLN A 22 19.49 0.01 0.59
N ARG A 23 18.91 -0.35 -0.56
CA ARG A 23 19.59 -0.32 -1.86
C ARG A 23 20.17 1.05 -2.18
N LYS A 24 19.40 2.12 -1.92
CA LYS A 24 19.82 3.52 -2.16
C LYS A 24 21.02 3.97 -1.32
N ARG A 25 21.31 3.30 -0.20
CA ARG A 25 22.43 3.61 0.70
C ARG A 25 23.69 2.81 0.40
N LEU A 26 23.60 1.78 -0.45
CA LEU A 26 24.70 0.86 -0.74
C LEU A 26 25.42 1.30 -2.02
N SER A 27 26.74 1.09 -2.08
CA SER A 27 27.51 1.32 -3.30
C SER A 27 27.06 0.35 -4.39
N PRO A 28 26.74 0.83 -5.60
CA PRO A 28 26.58 -0.03 -6.76
C PRO A 28 27.81 -0.93 -6.92
N GLY A 29 27.59 -2.23 -7.13
CA GLY A 29 28.66 -3.23 -7.27
C GLY A 29 29.15 -3.88 -5.98
N SER A 30 28.74 -3.39 -4.81
CA SER A 30 29.01 -4.07 -3.53
C SER A 30 28.26 -5.40 -3.41
N LYS A 31 28.78 -6.33 -2.60
CA LYS A 31 28.12 -7.62 -2.37
C LYS A 31 26.77 -7.44 -1.67
N GLU A 32 26.68 -6.47 -0.78
CA GLU A 32 25.48 -6.07 -0.06
C GLU A 32 24.41 -5.58 -1.03
N TYR A 33 24.79 -4.78 -2.04
CA TYR A 33 23.86 -4.33 -3.08
C TYR A 33 23.28 -5.52 -3.86
N GLN A 34 24.11 -6.51 -4.20
CA GLN A 34 23.65 -7.74 -4.86
C GLN A 34 22.71 -8.55 -3.96
N ASN A 35 23.01 -8.66 -2.67
CA ASN A 35 22.15 -9.38 -1.72
C ASN A 35 20.77 -8.69 -1.59
N VAL A 36 20.73 -7.36 -1.50
CA VAL A 36 19.46 -6.61 -1.47
C VAL A 36 18.68 -6.80 -2.78
N HIS A 37 19.38 -6.82 -3.93
CA HIS A 37 18.74 -7.11 -5.21
C HIS A 37 18.11 -8.50 -5.24
N GLU A 38 18.83 -9.51 -4.74
CA GLU A 38 18.32 -10.88 -4.63
C GLU A 38 17.12 -10.98 -3.69
N GLU A 39 17.16 -10.30 -2.54
CA GLU A 39 16.03 -10.27 -1.60
C GLU A 39 14.78 -9.65 -2.23
N VAL A 40 14.91 -8.60 -3.04
CA VAL A 40 13.78 -8.01 -3.79
C VAL A 40 13.15 -9.04 -4.73
N LEU A 41 13.96 -9.81 -5.46
CA LEU A 41 13.46 -10.84 -6.38
C LEU A 41 12.74 -11.97 -5.62
N GLN A 42 13.29 -12.39 -4.49
CA GLN A 42 12.68 -13.42 -3.63
C GLN A 42 11.33 -12.96 -3.07
N GLU A 43 11.23 -11.73 -2.56
CA GLU A 43 9.98 -11.18 -2.04
C GLU A 43 8.91 -11.05 -3.14
N TYR A 44 9.31 -10.61 -4.34
CA TYR A 44 8.41 -10.56 -5.49
C TYR A 44 7.87 -11.95 -5.85
N GLN A 45 8.75 -12.96 -5.89
CA GLN A 45 8.36 -14.34 -6.19
C GLN A 45 7.41 -14.91 -5.12
N LYS A 46 7.66 -14.65 -3.83
CA LYS A 46 6.77 -15.05 -2.73
C LYS A 46 5.37 -14.47 -2.90
N ILE A 47 5.25 -13.20 -3.28
CA ILE A 47 3.95 -12.56 -3.50
C ILE A 47 3.24 -13.18 -4.69
N LYS A 48 3.97 -13.36 -5.79
CA LYS A 48 3.42 -14.00 -7.00
C LYS A 48 2.89 -15.42 -6.73
N GLN A 49 3.56 -16.18 -5.86
CA GLN A 49 3.18 -17.55 -5.50
C GLN A 49 2.07 -17.62 -4.45
N SER A 50 2.19 -16.84 -3.36
CA SER A 50 1.22 -16.85 -2.26
C SER A 50 -0.10 -16.17 -2.61
N SER A 51 -0.07 -15.29 -3.61
CA SER A 51 -1.18 -14.39 -3.96
C SER A 51 -1.31 -14.29 -5.48
N PRO A 52 -1.77 -15.36 -6.17
CA PRO A 52 -1.98 -15.32 -7.61
C PRO A 52 -2.93 -14.18 -8.03
N ASN A 53 -3.81 -13.75 -7.13
CA ASN A 53 -4.77 -12.67 -7.33
C ASN A 53 -4.33 -11.34 -6.67
N TYR A 54 -3.03 -11.15 -6.37
CA TYR A 54 -2.53 -9.91 -5.76
C TYR A 54 -2.99 -8.64 -6.49
N HIS A 55 -3.05 -8.69 -7.83
CA HIS A 55 -3.54 -7.58 -8.65
C HIS A 55 -5.03 -7.28 -8.40
N GLU A 56 -5.86 -8.30 -8.25
CA GLU A 56 -7.29 -8.15 -7.94
C GLU A 56 -7.49 -7.60 -6.52
N GLU A 57 -6.72 -8.09 -5.54
CA GLU A 57 -6.75 -7.59 -4.17
C GLU A 57 -6.32 -6.12 -4.09
N LYS A 58 -5.27 -5.76 -4.82
CA LYS A 58 -4.80 -4.37 -4.93
C LYS A 58 -5.89 -3.49 -5.53
N TYR A 59 -6.47 -3.90 -6.65
CA TYR A 59 -7.57 -3.18 -7.30
C TYR A 59 -8.77 -3.00 -6.35
N ARG A 60 -9.15 -4.07 -5.64
CA ARG A 60 -10.24 -4.03 -4.67
C ARG A 60 -9.95 -3.09 -3.51
N CYS A 61 -8.70 -3.07 -3.02
CA CYS A 61 -8.26 -2.17 -1.96
C CYS A 61 -8.35 -0.70 -2.41
N GLU A 62 -7.88 -0.37 -3.61
CA GLU A 62 -7.94 0.98 -4.18
C GLU A 62 -9.38 1.43 -4.40
N TYR A 63 -10.22 0.56 -4.96
CA TYR A 63 -11.64 0.83 -5.13
C TYR A 63 -12.33 1.14 -3.79
N LEU A 64 -12.11 0.31 -2.77
CA LEU A 64 -12.69 0.51 -1.45
C LEU A 64 -12.18 1.80 -0.79
N HIS A 65 -10.89 2.12 -0.94
CA HIS A 65 -10.32 3.38 -0.44
C HIS A 65 -11.05 4.58 -1.04
N ASN A 66 -11.17 4.63 -2.38
CA ASN A 66 -11.82 5.73 -3.08
C ASN A 66 -13.31 5.84 -2.72
N LYS A 67 -14.02 4.71 -2.66
CA LYS A 67 -15.43 4.67 -2.27
C LYS A 67 -15.63 5.20 -0.85
N LEU A 68 -14.83 4.75 0.11
CA LEU A 68 -14.94 5.18 1.51
C LEU A 68 -14.52 6.64 1.69
N ALA A 69 -13.48 7.10 0.99
CA ALA A 69 -13.09 8.50 0.98
C ALA A 69 -14.20 9.40 0.44
N HIS A 70 -14.87 8.99 -0.64
CA HIS A 70 -16.01 9.71 -1.19
C HIS A 70 -17.19 9.79 -0.21
N ILE A 71 -17.57 8.68 0.41
CA ILE A 71 -18.63 8.66 1.43
C ILE A 71 -18.26 9.56 2.62
N LYS A 72 -17.03 9.46 3.11
CA LYS A 72 -16.53 10.29 4.22
C LYS A 72 -16.58 11.78 3.87
N ARG A 73 -16.22 12.15 2.63
CA ARG A 73 -16.30 13.53 2.15
C ARG A 73 -17.75 14.03 2.15
N LEU A 74 -18.69 13.25 1.63
CA LEU A 74 -20.11 13.63 1.61
C LEU A 74 -20.68 13.83 3.02
N ILE A 75 -20.31 12.96 3.97
CA ILE A 75 -20.69 13.12 5.38
C ILE A 75 -20.11 14.43 5.93
N GLY A 76 -18.81 14.68 5.71
CA GLY A 76 -18.17 15.92 6.17
C GLY A 76 -18.76 17.19 5.56
N GLU A 77 -19.14 17.16 4.27
CA GLU A 77 -19.82 18.28 3.60
C GLU A 77 -21.21 18.53 4.21
N PHE A 78 -21.95 17.47 4.51
CA PHE A 78 -23.24 17.59 5.18
C PHE A 78 -23.11 18.16 6.59
N ASP A 79 -22.18 17.61 7.40
CA ASP A 79 -21.93 18.07 8.76
C ASP A 79 -21.51 19.55 8.79
N GLN A 80 -20.71 19.99 7.82
CA GLN A 80 -20.30 21.38 7.66
C GLN A 80 -21.50 22.30 7.37
N GLN A 81 -22.37 21.92 6.43
CA GLN A 81 -23.58 22.69 6.11
C GLN A 81 -24.54 22.77 7.31
N GLN A 82 -24.69 21.69 8.07
CA GLN A 82 -25.47 21.70 9.30
C GLN A 82 -24.87 22.66 10.34
N ALA A 83 -23.57 22.61 10.58
CA ALA A 83 -22.92 23.53 11.51
C ALA A 83 -23.09 25.01 11.11
N GLU A 84 -23.01 25.33 9.81
CA GLU A 84 -23.20 26.69 9.29
C GLU A 84 -24.64 27.20 9.39
N SER A 85 -25.63 26.33 9.32
CA SER A 85 -27.05 26.70 9.39
C SER A 85 -27.60 26.85 10.81
N TRP A 86 -26.87 26.36 11.82
CA TRP A 86 -27.22 26.49 13.24
C TRP A 86 -26.59 27.73 13.89
N HIS A 87 -25.74 28.44 13.17
CA HIS A 87 -25.14 29.73 13.54
C HIS A 87 -25.87 30.89 12.86
#